data_AF-A0A3B8PKI1-F1
#
_entry.id   AF-A0A3B8PKI1-F1
#
_cell.length_a   1.000
_cell.length_b   1.000
_cell.length_c   1.000
_cell.angle_alpha   90.00
_cell.angle_beta   90.00
_cell.angle_gamma   90.00
#
_symmetry.space_group_name_H-M   'P 1'
#
loop_
_entity.id
_entity.type
_entity.pdbx_description
1 polymer ?
#
loop_
_entity_poly.entity_id
_entity_poly.type
_entity_poly.pdbx_seq_one_letter_code
_entity_poly.pdbx_strand_id
1 'polypeptide(L)' 'KKKRKIRVKNAVGREKTVKVKPTTQIFDENGVPITFDDLHEGDRVEVEYDNNNVATRIDKLR' A
#
# COMPACT_ATOMS: atom_id res chain seq x y z
N LYS A 1 1.49 9.36 -17.33
CA LYS A 1 1.17 8.25 -16.39
C LYS A 1 1.09 8.82 -14.97
N LYS A 2 -0.09 8.79 -14.32
CA LYS A 2 -0.23 9.20 -12.91
C LYS A 2 0.66 8.28 -12.05
N LYS A 3 1.59 8.86 -11.31
CA LYS A 3 2.43 8.11 -10.35
C LYS A 3 1.56 7.85 -9.12
N ARG A 4 1.00 6.64 -8.99
CA ARG A 4 0.29 6.24 -7.77
C ARG A 4 1.34 6.01 -6.67
N LYS A 5 1.18 6.69 -5.53
CA LYS A 5 2.06 6.56 -4.37
C LYS A 5 1.17 6.46 -3.14
N ILE A 6 1.54 5.62 -2.19
CA ILE A 6 0.98 5.63 -0.84
C ILE A 6 2.04 6.14 0.12
N ARG A 7 1.58 6.87 1.13
CA ARG A 7 2.38 7.25 2.30
C ARG A 7 1.79 6.54 3.51
N VAL A 8 2.59 5.69 4.13
CA VAL A 8 2.19 4.92 5.32
C VAL A 8 2.94 5.50 6.51
N LYS A 9 2.21 5.79 7.58
CA LYS A 9 2.76 6.23 8.86
C LYS A 9 2.61 5.11 9.87
N ASN A 10 3.69 4.71 10.53
CA ASN A 10 3.63 3.71 11.59
C ASN A 10 3.36 4.36 12.96
N ALA A 11 3.10 3.52 13.98
CA ALA A 11 2.76 3.98 15.33
C ALA A 11 3.84 4.85 16.01
N VAL A 12 5.11 4.66 15.64
CA VAL A 12 6.24 5.47 16.16
C VAL A 12 6.45 6.78 15.39
N GLY A 13 5.55 7.10 14.46
CA GLY A 13 5.55 8.36 13.71
C GLY A 13 6.44 8.38 12.47
N ARG A 14 7.08 7.26 12.10
CA ARG A 14 7.87 7.17 10.88
C ARG A 14 6.95 7.07 9.68
N GLU A 15 7.20 7.89 8.67
CA GLU A 15 6.49 7.87 7.41
C GLU A 15 7.34 7.20 6.33
N LYS A 16 6.73 6.33 5.54
CA LYS A 16 7.34 5.72 4.37
C LYS A 16 6.45 5.96 3.16
N THR A 17 7.03 6.50 2.09
CA THR A 17 6.35 6.65 0.81
C THR A 17 6.83 5.58 -0.15
N VAL A 18 5.89 4.81 -0.71
CA VAL A 18 6.19 3.80 -1.74
C VAL A 18 5.40 4.07 -3.00
N LYS A 19 5.94 3.62 -4.13
CA LYS A 19 5.30 3.72 -5.46
C LYS A 19 4.43 2.49 -5.67
N VAL A 20 3.19 2.70 -6.08
CA VAL A 20 2.29 1.62 -6.48
C VAL A 20 2.30 1.49 -7.99
N LYS A 21 2.56 0.28 -8.48
CA LYS A 21 2.53 -0.06 -9.91
C LYS A 21 1.32 -0.94 -10.21
N PRO A 22 0.92 -1.08 -11.48
CA PRO A 22 -0.11 -2.03 -11.88
C PRO A 22 0.22 -3.49 -11.54
N THR A 23 1.50 -3.79 -11.32
CA THR A 23 1.99 -5.12 -10.92
C THR A 23 1.96 -5.35 -9.41
N THR A 24 1.63 -4.31 -8.61
CA THR A 24 1.51 -4.43 -7.16
C THR A 24 0.25 -5.22 -6.85
N GLN A 25 0.38 -6.27 -6.03
CA GLN A 25 -0.76 -7.05 -5.56
C GLN A 25 -1.39 -6.34 -4.36
N ILE A 26 -2.70 -6.14 -4.35
CA ILE A 26 -3.41 -5.45 -3.27
C ILE A 26 -4.58 -6.33 -2.82
N PHE A 27 -4.65 -6.61 -1.53
CA PHE A 27 -5.69 -7.45 -0.92
C PHE A 27 -6.35 -6.75 0.27
N ASP A 28 -7.58 -7.14 0.58
CA ASP A 28 -8.25 -6.80 1.84
C ASP A 28 -7.85 -7.75 2.99
N GLU A 29 -8.40 -7.51 4.18
CA GLU A 29 -8.17 -8.35 5.37
C GLU A 29 -8.62 -9.81 5.19
N ASN A 30 -9.51 -10.07 4.22
CA ASN A 30 -10.04 -11.40 3.88
C ASN A 30 -9.26 -12.07 2.74
N GLY A 31 -8.20 -11.43 2.23
CA GLY A 31 -7.44 -11.91 1.07
C GLY A 31 -8.17 -11.71 -0.27
N VAL A 32 -9.21 -10.89 -0.31
CA VAL A 32 -9.92 -10.52 -1.54
C VAL A 32 -9.08 -9.50 -2.31
N PRO A 33 -8.79 -9.72 -3.60
CA PRO A 33 -8.09 -8.74 -4.42
C PRO A 33 -8.90 -7.45 -4.53
N ILE A 34 -8.31 -6.34 -4.12
CA ILE A 34 -8.89 -5.00 -4.23
C ILE A 34 -7.99 -4.10 -5.10
N THR A 35 -8.45 -2.90 -5.42
CA THR A 35 -7.66 -1.95 -6.20
C THR A 35 -7.09 -0.83 -5.34
N PHE A 36 -6.16 -0.07 -5.89
CA PHE A 36 -5.64 1.13 -5.23
C PHE A 36 -6.74 2.16 -4.95
N ASP A 37 -7.80 2.19 -5.75
CA ASP A 37 -8.92 3.12 -5.58
C ASP A 37 -9.80 2.75 -4.36
N ASP A 38 -9.72 1.51 -3.87
CA ASP A 38 -10.39 1.03 -2.64
C ASP A 38 -9.59 1.34 -1.35
N LEU A 39 -8.35 1.82 -1.50
CA LEU A 39 -7.53 2.28 -0.38
C LEU A 39 -7.80 3.75 -0.09
N HIS A 40 -8.11 4.05 1.15
CA HIS A 40 -8.44 5.40 1.61
C HIS A 40 -7.50 5.86 2.72
N GLU A 41 -7.36 7.18 2.85
CA GLU A 41 -6.58 7.75 3.95
C GLU A 41 -7.22 7.37 5.29
N GLY A 42 -6.41 6.85 6.21
CA GLY A 42 -6.87 6.31 7.49
C GLY A 42 -6.96 4.78 7.51
N ASP A 43 -6.96 4.12 6.35
CA ASP A 43 -6.83 2.67 6.31
C ASP A 43 -5.49 2.23 6.90
N ARG A 44 -5.55 1.18 7.73
CA ARG A 44 -4.36 0.47 8.15
C ARG A 44 -3.96 -0.48 7.03
N VAL A 45 -2.68 -0.48 6.68
CA VAL A 45 -2.16 -1.33 5.62
C VAL A 45 -0.81 -1.88 6.04
N GLU A 46 -0.56 -3.12 5.66
CA GLU A 46 0.77 -3.70 5.61
C GLU A 46 1.30 -3.56 4.18
N VAL A 47 2.57 -3.16 4.05
CA VAL A 47 3.17 -2.87 2.73
C VAL A 47 4.53 -3.51 2.63
N GLU A 48 4.62 -4.46 1.71
CA GLU A 48 5.90 -5.00 1.25
C GLU A 48 6.38 -4.20 0.04
N TYR A 49 7.67 -3.85 0.04
CA TYR A 49 8.27 -3.07 -1.04
C TYR A 49 9.70 -3.49 -1.33
N ASP A 50 10.13 -3.31 -2.58
CA ASP A 50 11.49 -3.60 -3.02
C ASP A 50 12.50 -2.50 -2.63
N ASN A 51 13.79 -2.75 -2.91
CA ASN A 51 14.86 -1.77 -2.67
C ASN A 51 14.69 -0.45 -3.45
N ASN A 52 13.81 -0.39 -4.45
CA ASN A 52 13.49 0.81 -5.23
C ASN A 52 12.28 1.59 -4.68
N ASN A 53 11.78 1.20 -3.50
CA ASN A 53 10.56 1.70 -2.87
C ASN A 53 9.32 1.51 -3.77
N VAL A 54 9.25 0.38 -4.48
CA VAL A 54 8.08 -0.04 -5.25
C VAL A 54 7.34 -1.09 -4.43
N ALA A 55 6.05 -0.86 -4.17
CA ALA A 55 5.21 -1.83 -3.48
C ALA A 55 5.09 -3.10 -4.32
N THR A 56 5.42 -4.24 -3.72
CA THR A 56 5.20 -5.57 -4.31
C THR A 56 3.85 -6.12 -3.86
N ARG A 57 3.51 -5.91 -2.58
CA ARG A 57 2.27 -6.34 -1.96
C ARG A 57 1.76 -5.31 -0.96
N ILE A 58 0.45 -5.11 -0.93
CA ILE A 58 -0.26 -4.26 0.04
C ILE A 58 -1.45 -5.06 0.57
N ASP A 59 -1.52 -5.25 1.88
CA ASP A 59 -2.67 -5.90 2.52
C ASP A 59 -3.36 -4.86 3.42
N LYS A 60 -4.65 -4.61 3.18
CA LYS A 60 -5.46 -3.72 4.02
C LYS A 60 -5.85 -4.46 5.31
N LEU A 61 -5.61 -3.79 6.42
CA LEU A 61 -5.88 -4.27 7.78
C LEU A 61 -7.09 -3.51 8.36
N ARG A 62 -7.77 -4.17 9.30
CA ARG A 62 -8.93 -3.63 10.01
C ARG A 62 -8.58 -2.60 11.10
#